data_AF-A0A959MWV9-F1
#
_entry.id   AF-A0A959MWV9-F1
#
_cell.length_a   1.000
_cell.length_b   1.000
_cell.length_c   1.000
_cell.angle_alpha   90.00
_cell.angle_beta   90.00
_cell.angle_gamma   90.00
#
_symmetry.space_group_name_H-M   'P 1'
#
loop_
_entity.id
_entity.type
_entity.pdbx_description
1 polymer ?
#
loop_
_entity_poly.entity_id
_entity_poly.type
_entity_poly.pdbx_seq_one_letter_code
_entity_poly.pdbx_strand_id
1 'polypeptide(L)'
;MDLKGDATGFWNFSNYGTNTGYGGGLTVKLGVVTYKMAQLRPYFTLGYSQYSGDKDGRSHDPDGTIPPNWPTTGFNGQTTYVPVDTTGTSEVILRMPSAALGFEIAQYTDKKNLSSFTFGLDLTMSFIFGRVNETHPYAIPGAAAPGDEVSYTMKSNVRFGLGLNVGYNYRIENSPVGFNMGTRFAFMNLIGKDVKVANQEGEFYLMDGSDPSVNSLLSSSRTMSAVSFFGGVSFYIGRK
;
A
#
# COMPACT_ATOMS: atom_id res chain seq x y z
N MET A 1 20.50 -7.07 -6.05
CA MET A 1 19.36 -7.01 -5.11
C MET A 1 18.14 -7.28 -5.97
N ASP A 2 17.58 -8.48 -5.89
CA ASP A 2 16.43 -8.86 -6.71
C ASP A 2 15.23 -8.08 -6.18
N LEU A 3 14.63 -7.25 -7.03
CA LEU A 3 13.55 -6.36 -6.64
C LEU A 3 12.20 -7.09 -6.63
N LYS A 4 12.14 -8.38 -6.99
CA LYS A 4 10.89 -9.17 -6.97
C LYS A 4 10.33 -9.28 -5.55
N GLY A 5 9.04 -8.96 -5.39
CA GLY A 5 8.32 -9.13 -4.14
C GLY A 5 8.30 -10.61 -3.80
N ASP A 6 8.35 -10.93 -2.51
CA ASP A 6 8.32 -12.32 -2.09
C ASP A 6 6.99 -12.58 -1.38
N ALA A 7 6.03 -13.15 -2.12
CA ALA A 7 4.74 -13.52 -1.56
C ALA A 7 4.87 -14.45 -0.35
N THR A 8 5.96 -15.22 -0.23
CA THR A 8 6.30 -15.99 0.98
C THR A 8 6.33 -15.11 2.24
N GLY A 9 6.79 -13.87 2.11
CA GLY A 9 6.84 -12.94 3.23
C GLY A 9 5.46 -12.53 3.75
N PHE A 10 4.44 -12.51 2.88
CA PHE A 10 3.05 -12.26 3.25
C PHE A 10 2.52 -13.39 4.15
N TRP A 11 2.68 -14.64 3.70
CA TRP A 11 2.24 -15.85 4.38
C TRP A 11 3.01 -16.13 5.69
N ASN A 12 4.29 -15.76 5.74
CA ASN A 12 5.10 -15.86 6.96
C ASN A 12 4.88 -14.73 7.97
N PHE A 13 3.91 -13.83 7.73
CA PHE A 13 3.68 -12.63 8.53
C PHE A 13 4.94 -11.76 8.75
N SER A 14 5.86 -11.72 7.78
CA SER A 14 7.13 -11.00 7.89
C SER A 14 7.15 -9.68 7.12
N ASN A 15 6.53 -9.65 5.94
CA ASN A 15 6.34 -8.45 5.13
C ASN A 15 4.98 -8.53 4.40
N TYR A 16 4.73 -7.67 3.43
CA TYR A 16 3.43 -7.61 2.71
C TYR A 16 3.44 -8.28 1.34
N GLY A 17 4.55 -8.93 0.96
CA GLY A 17 4.67 -9.64 -0.31
C GLY A 17 4.65 -8.76 -1.57
N THR A 18 4.72 -7.44 -1.43
CA THR A 18 4.68 -6.49 -2.55
C THR A 18 5.95 -5.68 -2.68
N ASN A 19 6.30 -5.30 -3.92
CA ASN A 19 7.55 -4.61 -4.28
C ASN A 19 7.34 -3.48 -5.29
N THR A 20 6.28 -3.56 -6.08
CA THR A 20 5.98 -2.64 -7.18
C THR A 20 4.54 -2.20 -7.08
N GLY A 21 4.23 -1.07 -7.72
CA GLY A 21 2.89 -0.54 -7.69
C GLY A 21 2.72 0.68 -8.56
N TYR A 22 1.47 1.07 -8.73
CA TYR A 22 1.08 2.28 -9.44
C TYR A 22 -0.05 2.98 -8.68
N GLY A 23 -0.26 4.25 -8.97
CA GLY A 23 -1.29 5.02 -8.31
C GLY A 23 -1.56 6.35 -8.98
N GLY A 24 -2.57 7.03 -8.48
CA GLY A 24 -2.97 8.36 -8.90
C GLY A 24 -3.65 9.09 -7.76
N GLY A 25 -3.71 10.41 -7.85
CA GLY A 25 -4.37 11.20 -6.82
C GLY A 25 -4.68 12.61 -7.27
N LEU A 26 -5.59 13.24 -6.52
CA LEU A 26 -5.96 14.63 -6.61
C LEU A 26 -5.49 15.33 -5.34
N THR A 27 -4.66 16.35 -5.48
CA THR A 27 -4.19 17.17 -4.36
C THR A 27 -4.66 18.61 -4.53
N VAL A 28 -5.36 19.13 -3.52
CA VAL A 28 -5.74 20.54 -3.41
C VAL A 28 -4.80 21.20 -2.43
N LYS A 29 -4.18 22.31 -2.84
CA LYS A 29 -3.24 23.09 -2.02
C LYS A 29 -3.72 24.52 -1.91
N LEU A 30 -3.65 25.09 -0.72
CA LEU A 30 -4.07 26.48 -0.47
C LEU A 30 -2.88 27.29 0.04
N GLY A 31 -2.56 28.40 -0.62
CA GLY A 31 -1.54 29.33 -0.12
C GLY A 31 -2.08 30.15 1.04
N VAL A 32 -1.58 29.93 2.25
CA VAL A 32 -2.07 30.62 3.46
C VAL A 32 -1.11 31.70 3.94
N VAL A 33 0.20 31.45 3.89
CA VAL A 33 1.22 32.44 4.27
C VAL A 33 2.25 32.53 3.17
N THR A 34 2.49 33.74 2.67
CA THR A 34 3.50 34.00 1.64
C THR A 34 4.62 34.87 2.22
N TYR A 35 5.83 34.32 2.22
CA TYR A 35 7.09 35.02 2.44
C TYR A 35 7.70 35.43 1.10
N LYS A 36 8.76 36.24 1.13
CA LYS A 36 9.39 36.79 -0.09
C LYS A 36 9.76 35.73 -1.14
N MET A 37 10.22 34.56 -0.71
CA MET A 37 10.60 33.44 -1.59
C MET A 37 10.01 32.11 -1.12
N ALA A 38 9.04 32.11 -0.21
CA ALA A 38 8.47 30.87 0.30
C ALA A 38 6.97 30.99 0.54
N GLN A 39 6.25 29.88 0.46
CA GLN A 39 4.82 29.85 0.77
C GLN A 39 4.48 28.61 1.61
N LEU A 40 3.79 28.82 2.73
CA LEU A 40 3.19 27.74 3.50
C LEU A 40 1.84 27.37 2.90
N ARG A 41 1.64 26.07 2.64
CA ARG A 41 0.43 25.54 2.03
C ARG A 41 -0.11 24.34 2.81
N PRO A 42 -1.26 24.45 3.51
CA PRO A 42 -2.04 23.25 3.80
C PRO A 42 -2.49 22.59 2.51
N TYR A 43 -2.56 21.26 2.53
CA TYR A 43 -3.08 20.48 1.43
C TYR A 43 -3.93 19.32 1.90
N PHE A 44 -4.83 18.92 1.01
CA PHE A 44 -5.63 17.71 1.10
C PHE A 44 -5.40 16.87 -0.15
N THR A 45 -5.20 15.57 0.04
CA THR A 45 -5.03 14.62 -1.07
C THR A 45 -6.04 13.50 -0.96
N LEU A 46 -6.67 13.15 -2.07
CA LEU A 46 -7.36 11.89 -2.29
C LEU A 46 -6.53 11.06 -3.27
N GLY A 47 -6.21 9.83 -2.91
CA GLY A 47 -5.34 8.98 -3.73
C GLY A 47 -5.83 7.55 -3.81
N TYR A 48 -5.32 6.84 -4.80
CA TYR A 48 -5.40 5.39 -4.93
C TYR A 48 -4.02 4.87 -5.27
N SER A 49 -3.58 3.82 -4.57
CA SER A 49 -2.39 3.05 -4.92
C SER A 49 -2.74 1.57 -5.00
N GLN A 50 -2.12 0.87 -5.94
CA GLN A 50 -2.13 -0.57 -6.00
C GLN A 50 -0.69 -1.06 -5.92
N TYR A 51 -0.43 -2.01 -5.05
CA TYR A 51 0.85 -2.70 -4.94
C TYR A 51 0.66 -4.17 -5.27
N SER A 52 1.62 -4.75 -5.97
CA SER A 52 1.65 -6.17 -6.26
C SER A 52 3.02 -6.75 -6.01
N GLY A 53 3.08 -8.06 -5.82
CA GLY A 53 4.31 -8.83 -5.87
C GLY A 53 3.97 -10.28 -6.16
N ASP A 54 4.83 -10.90 -6.95
CA ASP A 54 4.66 -12.22 -7.52
C ASP A 54 5.84 -13.11 -7.14
N LYS A 55 5.55 -14.38 -6.88
CA LYS A 55 6.54 -15.42 -6.68
C LYS A 55 6.24 -16.61 -7.59
N ASP A 56 7.06 -16.73 -8.63
CA ASP A 56 7.06 -17.92 -9.47
C ASP A 56 7.70 -19.11 -8.76
N GLY A 57 7.12 -20.30 -8.95
CA GLY A 57 7.66 -21.57 -8.47
C GLY A 57 7.33 -21.90 -7.01
N ARG A 58 6.59 -21.04 -6.30
CA ARG A 58 6.08 -21.32 -4.95
C ARG A 58 4.64 -20.88 -4.79
N SER A 59 3.81 -21.80 -4.31
CA SER A 59 2.49 -21.53 -3.76
C SER A 59 2.47 -21.86 -2.27
N HIS A 60 1.61 -21.19 -1.50
CA HIS A 60 1.60 -21.27 -0.03
C HIS A 60 0.31 -21.83 0.58
N ASP A 61 -0.65 -22.23 -0.25
CA ASP A 61 -1.88 -22.89 0.18
C ASP A 61 -2.01 -24.25 -0.51
N PRO A 62 -1.51 -25.35 0.09
CA PRO A 62 -1.55 -26.66 -0.55
C PRO A 62 -2.97 -27.15 -0.87
N ASP A 63 -3.99 -26.59 -0.21
CA ASP A 63 -5.36 -27.10 -0.15
C ASP A 63 -6.39 -26.16 -0.78
N GLY A 64 -5.94 -25.03 -1.31
CA GLY A 64 -6.77 -24.12 -2.12
C GLY A 64 -7.87 -23.42 -1.32
N THR A 65 -7.83 -23.45 0.01
CA THR A 65 -8.86 -22.84 0.86
C THR A 65 -8.27 -22.24 2.14
N ILE A 66 -8.53 -20.96 2.40
CA ILE A 66 -8.33 -20.36 3.72
C ILE A 66 -9.53 -20.73 4.60
N PRO A 67 -9.34 -21.51 5.67
CA PRO A 67 -10.46 -21.93 6.52
C PRO A 67 -10.95 -20.78 7.41
N PRO A 68 -12.20 -20.85 7.90
CA PRO A 68 -12.63 -20.03 9.03
C PRO A 68 -11.68 -20.18 10.23
N ASN A 69 -11.49 -19.09 10.96
CA ASN A 69 -10.54 -18.93 12.07
C ASN A 69 -9.06 -18.95 11.68
N TRP A 70 -8.68 -18.91 10.40
CA TRP A 70 -7.29 -18.68 10.03
C TRP A 70 -6.75 -17.39 10.69
N PRO A 71 -5.53 -17.36 11.28
CA PRO A 71 -4.50 -18.40 11.28
C PRO A 71 -4.44 -19.26 12.55
N THR A 72 -5.44 -19.21 13.44
CA THR A 72 -5.50 -20.12 14.59
C THR A 72 -5.77 -21.55 14.14
N THR A 73 -6.42 -21.72 12.98
CA THR A 73 -6.54 -23.00 12.27
C THR A 73 -5.60 -22.98 11.07
N GLY A 74 -4.83 -24.05 10.88
CA GLY A 74 -4.03 -24.24 9.68
C GLY A 74 -4.82 -24.86 8.54
N PHE A 75 -4.16 -25.07 7.40
CA PHE A 75 -4.78 -25.80 6.30
C PHE A 75 -5.02 -27.27 6.69
N ASN A 76 -5.99 -27.95 6.06
CA ASN A 76 -6.37 -29.34 6.35
C ASN A 76 -6.72 -29.66 7.82
N GLY A 77 -7.26 -28.70 8.57
CA GLY A 77 -7.66 -28.93 9.97
C GLY A 77 -6.48 -29.07 10.94
N GLN A 78 -5.28 -28.63 10.54
CA GLN A 78 -4.18 -28.44 11.48
C GLN A 78 -4.58 -27.49 12.60
N THR A 79 -4.11 -27.77 13.82
CA THR A 79 -4.44 -26.98 15.01
C THR A 79 -3.90 -25.56 14.98
N THR A 80 -2.96 -25.26 14.09
CA THR A 80 -2.39 -23.91 13.91
C THR A 80 -1.82 -23.80 12.51
N TYR A 81 -1.92 -22.62 11.91
CA TYR A 81 -1.32 -22.36 10.62
C TYR A 81 0.21 -22.38 10.67
N VAL A 82 0.78 -23.18 9.79
CA VAL A 82 2.21 -23.19 9.46
C VAL A 82 2.32 -22.99 7.93
N PRO A 83 3.10 -22.01 7.45
CA PRO A 83 3.33 -21.82 6.02
C PRO A 83 3.89 -23.09 5.38
N VAL A 84 3.31 -23.52 4.28
CA VAL A 84 3.75 -24.68 3.50
C VAL A 84 4.06 -24.24 2.09
N ASP A 85 5.30 -24.42 1.65
CA ASP A 85 5.68 -24.13 0.26
C ASP A 85 5.39 -25.36 -0.62
N THR A 86 4.55 -25.20 -1.65
CA THR A 86 4.36 -26.17 -2.72
C THR A 86 4.77 -25.58 -4.07
N THR A 87 4.90 -26.43 -5.09
CA THR A 87 5.15 -25.93 -6.45
C THR A 87 3.91 -25.19 -6.94
N GLY A 88 4.08 -24.00 -7.52
CA GLY A 88 2.97 -23.16 -7.98
C GLY A 88 3.39 -21.72 -8.22
N THR A 89 2.43 -20.81 -8.27
CA THR A 89 2.68 -19.36 -8.29
C THR A 89 1.84 -18.68 -7.23
N SER A 90 2.39 -17.64 -6.60
CA SER A 90 1.71 -16.84 -5.58
C SER A 90 1.80 -15.36 -5.94
N GLU A 91 0.67 -14.67 -5.99
CA GLU A 91 0.58 -13.24 -6.28
C GLU A 91 -0.20 -12.52 -5.19
N VAL A 92 0.40 -11.51 -4.58
CA VAL A 92 -0.25 -10.63 -3.60
C VAL A 92 -0.61 -9.31 -4.28
N ILE A 93 -1.88 -8.89 -4.20
CA ILE A 93 -2.33 -7.59 -4.71
C ILE A 93 -3.01 -6.80 -3.59
N LEU A 94 -2.43 -5.66 -3.25
CA LEU A 94 -2.96 -4.70 -2.27
C LEU A 94 -3.50 -3.46 -2.98
N ARG A 95 -4.68 -3.02 -2.60
CA ARG A 95 -5.38 -1.84 -3.10
C ARG A 95 -5.63 -0.89 -1.95
N MET A 96 -5.28 0.37 -2.17
CA MET A 96 -5.13 1.37 -1.12
C MET A 96 -5.69 2.73 -1.55
N PRO A 97 -7.01 2.92 -1.57
CA PRO A 97 -7.56 4.26 -1.52
C PRO A 97 -7.16 4.94 -0.21
N SER A 98 -6.81 6.22 -0.31
CA SER A 98 -6.27 7.01 0.79
C SER A 98 -6.76 8.45 0.76
N ALA A 99 -6.79 9.04 1.95
CA ALA A 99 -6.98 10.47 2.16
C ALA A 99 -5.84 10.99 3.01
N ALA A 100 -5.26 12.14 2.66
CA ALA A 100 -4.17 12.73 3.43
C ALA A 100 -4.38 14.22 3.66
N LEU A 101 -4.04 14.67 4.87
CA LEU A 101 -4.07 16.07 5.29
C LEU A 101 -2.67 16.47 5.75
N GLY A 102 -2.14 17.56 5.22
CA GLY A 102 -0.79 17.97 5.54
C GLY A 102 -0.49 19.42 5.25
N PHE A 103 0.78 19.74 5.44
CA PHE A 103 1.35 21.06 5.18
C PHE A 103 2.62 20.90 4.36
N GLU A 104 2.86 21.84 3.46
CA GLU A 104 4.12 21.96 2.74
C GLU A 104 4.65 23.39 2.73
N ILE A 105 5.97 23.49 2.64
CA ILE A 105 6.68 24.72 2.34
C ILE A 105 7.08 24.68 0.88
N ALA A 106 6.65 25.67 0.12
CA ALA A 106 7.03 25.89 -1.27
C ALA A 106 8.09 26.99 -1.35
N GLN A 107 9.34 26.61 -1.57
CA GLN A 107 10.45 27.53 -1.75
C GLN A 107 10.56 27.89 -3.23
N TYR A 108 10.22 29.13 -3.57
CA TYR A 108 10.34 29.64 -4.94
C TYR A 108 11.81 29.76 -5.35
N THR A 109 12.09 29.36 -6.58
CA THR A 109 13.44 29.39 -7.18
C THR A 109 13.64 30.57 -8.13
N ASP A 110 12.57 31.31 -8.43
CA ASP A 110 12.60 32.49 -9.29
C ASP A 110 11.73 33.63 -8.74
N LYS A 111 12.01 34.87 -9.18
CA LYS A 111 11.30 36.08 -8.75
C LYS A 111 9.86 36.18 -9.26
N LYS A 112 9.52 35.44 -10.33
CA LYS A 112 8.16 35.41 -10.89
C LYS A 112 7.30 34.34 -10.20
N ASN A 113 7.84 33.62 -9.21
CA ASN A 113 7.19 32.54 -8.48
C ASN A 113 6.62 31.44 -9.40
N LEU A 114 7.31 31.17 -10.52
CA LEU A 114 6.88 30.17 -11.49
C LEU A 114 7.38 28.77 -11.10
N SER A 115 8.52 28.67 -10.44
CA SER A 115 9.19 27.45 -10.08
C SER A 115 9.39 27.37 -8.56
N SER A 116 9.18 26.17 -7.99
CA SER A 116 9.40 25.96 -6.56
C SER A 116 9.76 24.54 -6.20
N PHE A 117 10.65 24.40 -5.22
CA PHE A 117 10.81 23.15 -4.47
C PHE A 117 9.76 23.09 -3.36
N THR A 118 9.17 21.92 -3.16
CA THR A 118 8.19 21.67 -2.10
C THR A 118 8.69 20.63 -1.13
N PHE A 119 8.50 20.90 0.15
CA PHE A 119 8.76 19.97 1.24
C PHE A 119 7.50 19.85 2.07
N GLY A 120 6.90 18.67 2.08
CA GLY A 120 5.62 18.43 2.74
C GLY A 120 5.64 17.27 3.72
N LEU A 121 4.76 17.38 4.71
CA LEU A 121 4.45 16.36 5.71
C LEU A 121 2.93 16.23 5.82
N ASP A 122 2.42 15.01 5.81
CA ASP A 122 1.00 14.73 6.02
C ASP A 122 0.73 13.52 6.91
N LEU A 123 -0.47 13.54 7.50
CA LEU A 123 -1.12 12.38 8.08
C LEU A 123 -1.98 11.73 6.99
N THR A 124 -1.80 10.43 6.78
CA THR A 124 -2.54 9.65 5.78
C THR A 124 -3.48 8.67 6.47
N MET A 125 -4.72 8.60 6.02
CA MET A 125 -5.66 7.50 6.27
C MET A 125 -5.72 6.62 5.03
N SER A 126 -5.50 5.31 5.18
CA SER A 126 -5.54 4.33 4.10
C SER A 126 -6.55 3.24 4.39
N PHE A 127 -7.35 2.86 3.40
CA PHE A 127 -8.15 1.64 3.46
C PHE A 127 -7.40 0.57 2.67
N ILE A 128 -6.98 -0.50 3.33
CA ILE A 128 -6.15 -1.55 2.74
C ILE A 128 -7.02 -2.79 2.54
N PHE A 129 -7.24 -3.17 1.28
CA PHE A 129 -7.94 -4.40 0.89
C PHE A 129 -7.23 -4.99 -0.33
N GLY A 130 -7.61 -6.19 -0.77
CA GLY A 130 -6.81 -6.86 -1.79
C GLY A 130 -7.20 -8.29 -2.02
N ARG A 131 -6.31 -9.02 -2.69
CA ARG A 131 -6.41 -10.45 -2.89
C ARG A 131 -5.04 -11.11 -2.89
N VAL A 132 -5.03 -12.41 -2.62
CA VAL A 132 -3.89 -13.28 -2.90
C VAL A 132 -4.36 -14.34 -3.87
N ASN A 133 -3.65 -14.48 -4.99
CA ASN A 133 -3.91 -15.46 -6.01
C ASN A 133 -2.84 -16.55 -5.92
N GLU A 134 -3.27 -17.80 -5.92
CA GLU A 134 -2.40 -18.97 -5.92
C GLU A 134 -2.72 -19.83 -7.15
N THR A 135 -1.72 -20.47 -7.75
CA THR A 135 -1.92 -21.44 -8.83
C THR A 135 -1.13 -22.70 -8.53
N HIS A 136 -1.76 -23.85 -8.74
CA HIS A 136 -1.20 -25.15 -8.40
C HIS A 136 -1.04 -26.01 -9.66
N PRO A 137 0.10 -26.71 -9.85
CA PRO A 137 0.29 -27.61 -10.98
C PRO A 137 -0.43 -28.95 -10.78
N TYR A 138 -1.14 -29.15 -9.67
CA TYR A 138 -1.89 -30.34 -9.33
C TYR A 138 -3.35 -29.98 -9.02
N ALA A 139 -4.24 -30.96 -9.15
CA ALA A 139 -5.66 -30.77 -8.84
C ALA A 139 -5.82 -30.71 -7.32
N ILE A 140 -6.55 -29.70 -6.84
CA ILE A 140 -6.92 -29.62 -5.44
C ILE A 140 -8.30 -30.26 -5.29
N PRO A 141 -8.42 -31.37 -4.54
CA PRO A 141 -9.70 -32.06 -4.38
C PRO A 141 -10.79 -31.12 -3.88
N GLY A 142 -11.84 -30.93 -4.68
CA GLY A 142 -13.00 -30.10 -4.31
C GLY A 142 -12.83 -28.59 -4.49
N ALA A 143 -11.69 -28.10 -5.00
CA ALA A 143 -11.44 -26.66 -5.15
C ALA A 143 -11.14 -26.24 -6.60
N ALA A 144 -10.13 -26.82 -7.26
CA ALA A 144 -9.64 -26.32 -8.55
C ALA A 144 -8.91 -27.39 -9.38
N ALA A 145 -8.97 -27.28 -10.72
CA ALA A 145 -8.21 -28.15 -11.62
C ALA A 145 -6.73 -27.74 -11.66
N PRO A 146 -5.81 -28.60 -12.14
CA PRO A 146 -4.41 -28.24 -12.28
C PRO A 146 -4.25 -27.02 -13.20
N GLY A 147 -3.54 -25.99 -12.72
CA GLY A 147 -3.30 -24.74 -13.43
C GLY A 147 -4.39 -23.68 -13.25
N ASP A 148 -5.46 -23.97 -12.52
CA ASP A 148 -6.47 -22.98 -12.18
C ASP A 148 -5.98 -22.03 -11.07
N GLU A 149 -6.38 -20.76 -11.17
CA GLU A 149 -6.12 -19.75 -10.15
C GLU A 149 -7.16 -19.84 -9.01
N VAL A 150 -6.67 -19.94 -7.79
CA VAL A 150 -7.45 -19.81 -6.55
C VAL A 150 -7.21 -18.42 -5.97
N SER A 151 -8.27 -17.67 -5.69
CA SER A 151 -8.17 -16.28 -5.19
C SER A 151 -8.80 -16.14 -3.81
N TYR A 152 -8.02 -15.60 -2.88
CA TYR A 152 -8.45 -15.26 -1.53
C TYR A 152 -8.65 -13.75 -1.39
N THR A 153 -9.70 -13.34 -0.67
CA THR A 153 -10.03 -11.93 -0.53
C THR A 153 -9.54 -11.36 0.81
N MET A 154 -8.77 -10.27 0.74
CA MET A 154 -8.39 -9.52 1.93
C MET A 154 -9.47 -8.50 2.28
N LYS A 155 -9.99 -8.58 3.50
CA LYS A 155 -10.96 -7.62 4.02
C LYS A 155 -10.34 -6.25 4.22
N SER A 156 -11.18 -5.22 4.13
CA SER A 156 -10.77 -3.83 4.29
C SER A 156 -10.26 -3.55 5.71
N ASN A 157 -9.08 -2.95 5.78
CA ASN A 157 -8.38 -2.58 7.00
C ASN A 157 -8.08 -1.07 6.97
N VAL A 158 -8.65 -0.32 7.92
CA VAL A 158 -8.38 1.13 8.03
C VAL A 158 -7.10 1.34 8.82
N ARG A 159 -6.18 2.12 8.27
CA ARG A 159 -4.87 2.40 8.86
C ARG A 159 -4.53 3.87 8.76
N PHE A 160 -3.76 4.35 9.72
CA PHE A 160 -3.24 5.72 9.69
C PHE A 160 -1.72 5.71 9.66
N GLY A 161 -1.15 6.73 9.04
CA GLY A 161 0.25 6.79 8.73
C GLY A 161 0.75 8.21 8.48
N LEU A 162 2.00 8.30 8.03
CA LEU A 162 2.70 9.56 7.79
C LEU A 162 3.30 9.57 6.39
N GLY A 163 3.20 10.71 5.71
CA GLY A 163 3.79 10.94 4.40
C GLY A 163 4.79 12.09 4.45
N LEU A 164 5.97 11.87 3.88
CA LEU A 164 6.96 12.89 3.56
C LEU A 164 6.99 13.06 2.04
N ASN A 165 6.93 14.28 1.55
CA ASN A 165 7.03 14.55 0.11
C ASN A 165 8.05 15.64 -0.18
N VAL A 166 8.83 15.41 -1.24
CA VAL A 166 9.71 16.40 -1.84
C VAL A 166 9.34 16.48 -3.31
N GLY A 167 9.18 17.70 -3.82
CA GLY A 167 8.77 17.88 -5.20
C GLY A 167 9.31 19.15 -5.81
N TYR A 168 9.22 19.22 -7.11
CA TYR A 168 9.48 20.41 -7.91
C TYR A 168 8.22 20.73 -8.71
N ASN A 169 7.84 22.01 -8.69
CA ASN A 169 6.66 22.50 -9.40
C ASN A 169 7.11 23.60 -10.36
N TYR A 170 6.56 23.58 -11.57
CA TYR A 170 6.79 24.59 -12.58
C TYR A 170 5.46 25.04 -13.19
N ARG A 171 5.14 26.32 -13.06
CA ARG A 171 3.99 26.98 -13.67
C ARG A 171 4.41 27.61 -14.99
N ILE A 172 3.62 27.38 -16.03
CA ILE A 172 3.82 28.03 -17.32
C ILE A 172 3.46 29.52 -17.19
N GLU A 173 4.35 30.39 -17.65
CA GLU A 173 4.12 31.84 -17.61
C GLU A 173 2.82 32.21 -18.32
N ASN A 174 2.01 33.07 -17.69
CA ASN A 174 0.71 33.52 -18.18
C ASN A 174 -0.33 32.40 -18.42
N SER A 175 -0.12 31.22 -17.83
CA SER A 175 -1.05 30.10 -17.90
C SER A 175 -1.55 29.70 -16.50
N PRO A 176 -2.79 29.17 -16.39
CA PRO A 176 -3.24 28.50 -15.18
C PRO A 176 -2.68 27.08 -15.06
N VAL A 177 -1.88 26.61 -16.02
CA VAL A 177 -1.35 25.23 -16.04
C VAL A 177 0.11 25.21 -15.59
N GLY A 178 0.50 24.13 -14.92
CA GLY A 178 1.88 23.78 -14.68
C GLY A 178 2.08 22.28 -14.51
N PHE A 179 3.31 21.92 -14.23
CA PHE A 179 3.74 20.55 -14.02
C PHE A 179 4.31 20.40 -12.63
N ASN A 180 4.14 19.23 -12.06
CA ASN A 180 4.82 18.82 -10.85
C ASN A 180 5.49 17.47 -11.06
N MET A 181 6.57 17.26 -10.33
CA MET A 181 7.20 15.96 -10.19
C MET A 181 7.84 15.86 -8.81
N GLY A 182 8.04 14.65 -8.32
CA GLY A 182 8.68 14.49 -7.02
C GLY A 182 8.69 13.06 -6.53
N THR A 183 9.05 12.95 -5.26
CA THR A 183 9.13 11.69 -4.53
C THR A 183 8.35 11.82 -3.23
N ARG A 184 7.60 10.76 -2.91
CA ARG A 184 6.87 10.63 -1.65
C ARG A 184 7.35 9.39 -0.95
N PHE A 185 7.73 9.53 0.32
CA PHE A 185 7.95 8.42 1.23
C PHE A 185 6.77 8.34 2.19
N ALA A 186 6.07 7.21 2.22
CA ALA A 186 4.87 7.05 3.03
C ALA A 186 4.99 5.83 3.92
N PHE A 187 4.71 6.00 5.22
CA PHE A 187 4.36 4.92 6.12
C PHE A 187 2.83 4.82 6.16
N MET A 188 2.29 3.69 5.77
CA MET A 188 0.85 3.57 5.48
C MET A 188 0.03 3.06 6.66
N ASN A 189 0.65 2.40 7.62
CA ASN A 189 -0.03 1.76 8.75
C ASN A 189 0.72 1.87 10.08
N LEU A 190 1.13 3.09 10.47
CA LEU A 190 1.72 3.30 11.79
C LEU A 190 0.73 3.07 12.94
N ILE A 191 -0.56 3.37 12.72
CA ILE A 191 -1.62 3.28 13.73
C ILE A 191 -2.78 2.43 13.18
N GLY A 192 -3.45 1.70 14.09
CA GLY A 192 -4.60 0.86 13.79
C GLY A 192 -4.24 -0.55 13.34
N LYS A 193 -2.99 -0.98 13.56
CA LYS A 193 -2.53 -2.35 13.31
C LYS A 193 -3.31 -3.32 14.20
N ASP A 194 -3.67 -4.47 13.65
CA ASP A 194 -4.54 -5.42 14.35
C ASP A 194 -4.31 -6.87 13.88
N VAL A 195 -4.77 -7.81 14.68
CA VAL A 195 -4.80 -9.25 14.41
C VAL A 195 -6.25 -9.70 14.47
N LYS A 196 -6.80 -10.16 13.35
CA LYS A 196 -8.19 -10.64 13.25
C LYS A 196 -8.25 -11.97 12.51
N VAL A 197 -8.87 -12.95 13.14
CA VAL A 197 -9.07 -14.26 12.52
C VAL A 197 -10.12 -14.18 11.40
N ALA A 198 -9.97 -15.03 10.39
CA ALA A 198 -10.92 -15.16 9.29
C ALA A 198 -12.32 -15.57 9.80
N ASN A 199 -13.37 -14.89 9.34
CA ASN A 199 -14.75 -15.23 9.72
C ASN A 199 -15.43 -16.16 8.71
N GLN A 200 -14.96 -16.14 7.47
CA GLN A 200 -15.53 -16.88 6.33
C GLN A 200 -14.40 -17.55 5.58
N GLU A 201 -14.72 -18.66 4.92
CA GLU A 201 -13.78 -19.35 4.04
C GLU A 201 -13.35 -18.44 2.88
N GLY A 202 -12.07 -18.47 2.54
CA GLY A 202 -11.49 -17.67 1.46
C GLY A 202 -11.32 -16.18 1.78
N GLU A 203 -11.67 -15.73 2.98
CA GLU A 203 -11.43 -14.36 3.45
C GLU A 203 -10.32 -14.33 4.51
N PHE A 204 -9.52 -13.25 4.50
CA PHE A 204 -8.53 -13.00 5.53
C PHE A 204 -8.37 -11.50 5.83
N TYR A 205 -7.68 -11.17 6.91
CA TYR A 205 -7.35 -9.80 7.31
C TYR A 205 -5.86 -9.50 7.09
N LEU A 206 -5.47 -8.23 7.14
CA LEU A 206 -4.08 -7.82 6.88
C LEU A 206 -3.06 -8.37 7.90
N MET A 207 -3.50 -8.68 9.13
CA MET A 207 -2.70 -9.30 10.20
C MET A 207 -1.40 -8.55 10.52
N ASP A 208 -1.46 -7.23 10.62
CA ASP A 208 -0.27 -6.38 10.78
C ASP A 208 0.06 -6.03 12.24
N GLY A 209 -0.79 -6.42 13.20
CA GLY A 209 -0.48 -6.36 14.63
C GLY A 209 0.40 -7.52 15.10
N SER A 210 0.82 -7.47 16.37
CA SER A 210 1.52 -8.57 17.05
C SER A 210 0.56 -9.25 18.02
N ASP A 211 0.42 -10.57 17.86
CA ASP A 211 -0.29 -11.41 18.81
C ASP A 211 0.21 -12.87 18.68
N PRO A 212 1.28 -13.24 19.43
CA PRO A 212 1.80 -14.60 19.43
C PRO A 212 0.81 -15.65 19.93
N SER A 213 -0.24 -15.25 20.65
CA SER A 213 -1.26 -16.18 21.16
C SER A 213 -2.21 -16.66 20.07
N VAL A 214 -2.40 -15.86 19.01
CA VAL A 214 -3.17 -16.22 17.81
C VAL A 214 -2.33 -17.10 16.87
N ASN A 215 -1.08 -16.71 16.61
CA ASN A 215 -0.12 -17.52 15.86
C ASN A 215 1.30 -17.10 16.25
N SER A 216 2.19 -18.05 16.52
CA SER A 216 3.58 -17.77 16.94
C SER A 216 4.39 -16.91 15.96
N LEU A 217 4.02 -16.90 14.68
CA LEU A 217 4.66 -16.08 13.64
C LEU A 217 4.29 -14.59 13.75
N LEU A 218 3.20 -14.24 14.45
CA LEU A 218 2.78 -12.84 14.71
C LEU A 218 3.54 -12.23 15.90
N SER A 219 4.85 -12.50 15.95
CA SER A 219 5.76 -12.08 17.03
C SER A 219 6.10 -10.59 17.03
N SER A 220 5.82 -9.88 15.93
CA SER A 220 6.07 -8.45 15.81
C SER A 220 5.06 -7.78 14.89
N SER A 221 4.81 -6.49 15.14
CA SER A 221 3.92 -5.68 14.31
C SER A 221 4.62 -5.26 13.03
N ARG A 222 4.00 -5.50 11.87
CA ARG A 222 4.56 -5.14 10.56
C ARG A 222 4.26 -3.70 10.18
N THR A 223 5.20 -3.05 9.48
CA THR A 223 5.01 -1.68 8.97
C THR A 223 5.12 -1.69 7.45
N MET A 224 4.15 -1.08 6.79
CA MET A 224 4.07 -0.89 5.36
C MET A 224 4.61 0.48 5.03
N SER A 225 5.64 0.52 4.19
CA SER A 225 6.20 1.75 3.67
C SER A 225 6.37 1.68 2.17
N ALA A 226 6.22 2.81 1.49
CA ALA A 226 6.47 2.92 0.06
C ALA A 226 7.29 4.18 -0.27
N VAL A 227 8.11 4.07 -1.30
CA VAL A 227 8.71 5.20 -2.02
C VAL A 227 8.00 5.29 -3.36
N SER A 228 7.34 6.41 -3.63
CA SER A 228 6.64 6.67 -4.87
C SER A 228 7.27 7.84 -5.61
N PHE A 229 7.55 7.66 -6.90
CA PHE A 229 7.87 8.75 -7.81
C PHE A 229 6.58 9.20 -8.50
N PHE A 230 6.36 10.52 -8.57
CA PHE A 230 5.16 11.06 -9.18
C PHE A 230 5.49 12.17 -10.16
N GLY A 231 4.61 12.34 -11.15
CA GLY A 231 4.56 13.45 -12.07
C GLY A 231 3.11 13.77 -12.40
N GLY A 232 2.80 15.04 -12.65
CA GLY A 232 1.42 15.44 -12.88
C GLY A 232 1.26 16.86 -13.39
N VAL A 233 0.00 17.20 -13.66
CA VAL A 233 -0.43 18.53 -14.10
C VAL A 233 -1.06 19.25 -12.92
N SER A 234 -0.74 20.53 -12.76
CA SER A 234 -1.28 21.41 -11.73
C SER A 234 -2.09 22.54 -12.36
N PHE A 235 -3.22 22.86 -11.73
CA PHE A 235 -4.06 24.01 -12.11
C PHE A 235 -4.00 25.07 -11.01
N TYR A 236 -3.63 26.29 -11.39
CA TYR A 236 -3.48 27.43 -10.49
C TYR A 236 -4.70 28.33 -10.62
N ILE A 237 -5.50 28.39 -9.56
CA ILE A 237 -6.73 29.20 -9.48
C ILE A 237 -6.51 30.31 -8.44
N GLY A 238 -6.75 31.57 -8.83
CA GLY A 238 -6.61 32.75 -7.96
C GLY A 238 -5.98 33.95 -8.68
N ARG A 239 -6.12 35.15 -8.10
CA ARG A 239 -5.41 36.36 -8.55
C ARG A 239 -4.00 36.40 -7.94
N LYS A 240 -3.04 36.91 -8.73
CA LYS A 240 -1.66 37.19 -8.27
C LYS A 240 -1.67 38.19 -7.12
#